data_AF-A0A0M4EWA7-F1
#
_entry.id   AF-A0A0M4EWA7-F1
#
_cell.length_a   1.000
_cell.length_b   1.000
_cell.length_c   1.000
_cell.angle_alpha   90.00
_cell.angle_beta   90.00
_cell.angle_gamma   90.00
#
_symmetry.space_group_name_H-M   'P 1'
#
loop_
_entity.id
_entity.type
_entity.pdbx_description
1 polymer ?
#
loop_
_entity_poly.entity_id
_entity_poly.type
_entity_poly.pdbx_seq_one_letter_code
_entity_poly.pdbx_strand_id
1 'polypeptide(L)'
;MSKLRDQFSTDGMRLLSTKDLKNEKIDAIEDNFALALNTLEKDLKKAIKARESKRLTTDQEIKIDTYIAYATSTLYWMHLKLKGVDISKHYILHDLARAKDCLARDKELNDSKSMQHLDIQATQRFIARGLHTRFVDMNGVMVTEEQYRKSLDQNK
;
A
#
# COMPACT_ATOMS: atom_id res chain seq x y z
N MET A 1 60.49 3.61 -36.95
CA MET A 1 59.47 3.55 -35.87
C MET A 1 58.11 4.05 -36.41
N SER A 2 57.51 3.36 -37.39
CA SER A 2 56.27 3.83 -38.06
C SER A 2 55.42 2.66 -38.60
N LYS A 3 55.36 1.54 -37.87
CA LYS A 3 54.51 0.39 -38.24
C LYS A 3 53.86 -0.27 -37.01
N LEU A 4 53.48 0.54 -36.02
CA LEU A 4 52.79 0.07 -34.80
C LEU A 4 51.58 0.92 -34.42
N ARG A 5 51.03 1.71 -35.36
CA ARG A 5 49.83 2.53 -35.10
C ARG A 5 48.60 2.14 -35.95
N ASP A 6 48.76 1.28 -36.96
CA ASP A 6 47.66 0.87 -37.85
C ASP A 6 47.21 -0.59 -37.61
N GLN A 7 47.27 -1.06 -36.36
CA GLN A 7 46.60 -2.31 -35.95
C GLN A 7 45.39 -2.07 -35.02
N PHE A 8 45.06 -0.80 -34.73
CA PHE A 8 43.85 -0.44 -33.99
C PHE A 8 42.73 -0.01 -34.94
N SER A 9 42.44 -0.84 -35.93
CA SER A 9 41.25 -0.66 -36.75
C SER A 9 40.85 -2.01 -37.32
N THR A 10 39.56 -2.32 -37.24
CA THR A 10 38.89 -3.40 -37.97
C THR A 10 39.14 -4.85 -37.55
N ASP A 11 39.24 -5.16 -36.25
CA ASP A 11 38.94 -6.54 -35.83
C ASP A 11 38.08 -6.59 -34.55
N GLY A 12 36.89 -7.18 -34.69
CA GLY A 12 36.26 -7.91 -33.60
C GLY A 12 35.48 -7.16 -32.52
N MET A 13 34.74 -6.09 -32.81
CA MET A 13 33.58 -5.73 -31.98
C MET A 13 32.31 -5.81 -32.81
N ARG A 14 31.93 -7.04 -33.18
CA ARG A 14 30.52 -7.34 -33.50
C ARG A 14 29.74 -6.97 -32.23
N LEU A 15 29.03 -5.85 -32.26
CA LEU A 15 27.82 -5.73 -31.45
C LEU A 15 27.02 -6.97 -31.79
N LEU A 16 26.90 -7.92 -30.85
CA LEU A 16 26.09 -9.11 -31.04
C LEU A 16 24.73 -8.62 -31.52
N SER A 17 24.44 -8.84 -32.81
CA SER A 17 23.12 -8.52 -33.32
C SER A 17 22.17 -9.40 -32.53
N THR A 18 21.07 -8.85 -32.02
CA THR A 18 20.06 -9.63 -31.28
C THR A 18 19.55 -10.84 -32.06
N LYS A 19 19.79 -10.87 -33.38
CA LYS A 19 19.54 -12.00 -34.28
C LYS A 19 20.42 -13.22 -34.04
N ASP A 20 21.60 -13.06 -33.44
CA ASP A 20 22.60 -14.12 -33.26
C ASP A 20 22.41 -14.91 -31.95
N LEU A 21 21.50 -14.46 -31.07
CA LEU A 21 21.22 -15.07 -29.77
C LEU A 21 19.77 -15.55 -29.67
N LYS A 22 19.25 -16.19 -30.73
CA LYS A 22 17.90 -16.78 -30.71
C LYS A 22 17.83 -17.83 -29.61
N ASN A 23 17.11 -17.50 -28.55
CA ASN A 23 16.79 -18.40 -27.47
C ASN A 23 15.28 -18.29 -27.29
N GLU A 24 14.56 -19.35 -27.66
CA GLU A 24 13.09 -19.39 -27.62
C GLU A 24 12.54 -18.97 -26.24
N LYS A 25 13.29 -19.21 -25.17
CA LYS A 25 12.90 -18.76 -23.82
C LYS A 25 13.02 -17.26 -23.61
N ILE A 26 14.04 -16.62 -24.20
CA ILE A 26 14.26 -15.17 -24.10
C ILE A 26 13.21 -14.43 -24.94
N ASP A 27 12.95 -14.91 -26.15
CA ASP A 27 11.94 -14.35 -27.05
C ASP A 27 10.54 -14.40 -26.41
N ALA A 28 10.18 -15.53 -25.79
CA ALA A 28 8.91 -15.66 -25.06
C ALA A 28 8.79 -14.71 -23.85
N ILE A 29 9.91 -14.43 -23.15
CA ILE A 29 9.94 -13.46 -22.05
C ILE A 29 9.75 -12.03 -22.58
N GLU A 30 10.39 -11.70 -23.70
CA GLU A 30 10.23 -10.40 -24.36
C GLU A 30 8.78 -10.17 -24.79
N ASP A 31 8.18 -11.16 -25.46
CA ASP A 31 6.78 -11.10 -25.89
C ASP A 31 5.83 -10.89 -24.71
N ASN A 32 6.00 -11.67 -23.63
CA ASN A 32 5.19 -11.54 -22.43
C ASN A 32 5.37 -10.17 -21.76
N PHE A 33 6.61 -9.68 -21.69
CA PHE A 33 6.90 -8.37 -21.13
C PHE A 33 6.26 -7.24 -21.96
N ALA A 34 6.32 -7.33 -23.30
CA ALA A 34 5.67 -6.39 -24.19
C ALA A 34 4.14 -6.40 -24.05
N LEU A 35 3.51 -7.57 -23.93
CA LEU A 35 2.08 -7.71 -23.68
C LEU A 35 1.67 -7.10 -22.33
N ALA A 36 2.46 -7.31 -21.28
CA ALA A 36 2.24 -6.72 -19.97
C ALA A 36 2.34 -5.18 -20.03
N LEU A 37 3.35 -4.63 -20.72
CA LEU A 37 3.49 -3.19 -20.91
C LEU A 37 2.32 -2.59 -21.69
N ASN A 38 1.86 -3.24 -22.75
CA ASN A 38 0.68 -2.80 -23.51
C ASN A 38 -0.59 -2.75 -22.66
N THR A 39 -0.73 -3.70 -21.73
CA THR A 39 -1.85 -3.74 -20.79
C THR A 39 -1.75 -2.59 -19.79
N LEU A 40 -0.56 -2.41 -19.19
CA LEU A 40 -0.29 -1.33 -18.24
C LEU A 40 -0.49 0.06 -18.87
N GLU A 41 -0.08 0.24 -20.12
CA GLU A 41 -0.26 1.50 -20.85
C GLU A 41 -1.75 1.84 -21.03
N LYS A 42 -2.58 0.85 -21.35
CA LYS A 42 -4.04 1.02 -21.45
C LYS A 42 -4.64 1.44 -20.11
N ASP A 43 -4.22 0.79 -19.02
CA ASP A 43 -4.70 1.10 -17.67
C ASP A 43 -4.25 2.50 -17.22
N LEU A 44 -3.00 2.88 -17.46
CA LEU A 44 -2.50 4.23 -17.16
C LEU A 44 -3.23 5.31 -17.98
N LYS A 45 -3.46 5.08 -19.28
CA LYS A 45 -4.26 5.98 -20.12
C LYS A 45 -5.67 6.14 -19.57
N LYS A 46 -6.28 5.06 -19.08
CA LYS A 46 -7.60 5.09 -18.45
C LYS A 46 -7.56 5.87 -17.13
N ALA A 47 -6.54 5.66 -16.30
CA ALA A 47 -6.37 6.36 -15.02
C ALA A 47 -6.17 7.88 -15.21
N ILE A 48 -5.34 8.28 -16.18
CA ILE A 48 -5.11 9.70 -16.51
C ILE A 48 -6.41 10.36 -17.01
N LYS A 49 -7.13 9.71 -17.93
CA LYS A 49 -8.44 10.20 -18.38
C LYS A 49 -9.45 10.29 -17.24
N ALA A 50 -9.43 9.33 -16.33
CA ALA A 50 -10.29 9.36 -15.16
C ALA A 50 -9.95 10.57 -14.28
N ARG A 51 -8.66 10.82 -14.02
CA ARG A 51 -8.17 11.97 -13.23
C ARG A 51 -8.61 13.33 -13.78
N GLU A 52 -8.66 13.48 -15.10
CA GLU A 52 -9.10 14.72 -15.75
C GLU A 52 -10.62 14.97 -15.65
N SER A 53 -11.39 13.99 -15.17
CA SER A 53 -12.83 14.10 -14.99
C SER A 53 -13.19 15.01 -13.81
N LYS A 54 -14.03 16.02 -14.05
CA LYS A 54 -14.53 16.95 -13.02
C LYS A 54 -15.50 16.33 -11.99
N ARG A 55 -15.78 15.03 -12.07
CA ARG A 55 -16.82 14.34 -11.26
C ARG A 55 -16.26 13.41 -10.18
N LEU A 56 -14.95 13.39 -9.97
CA LEU A 56 -14.34 12.53 -8.97
C LEU A 56 -14.61 13.04 -7.55
N THR A 57 -14.84 12.11 -6.63
CA THR A 57 -14.76 12.44 -5.20
C THR A 57 -13.30 12.53 -4.77
N THR A 58 -13.02 13.24 -3.68
CA THR A 58 -11.66 13.35 -3.13
C THR A 58 -11.03 11.98 -2.84
N ASP A 59 -11.81 10.99 -2.42
CA ASP A 59 -11.34 9.62 -2.19
C ASP A 59 -10.88 8.94 -3.50
N GLN A 60 -11.64 9.13 -4.59
CA GLN A 60 -11.28 8.61 -5.90
C GLN A 60 -10.06 9.33 -6.49
N GLU A 61 -9.95 10.64 -6.27
CA GLU A 61 -8.77 11.42 -6.66
C GLU A 61 -7.50 10.90 -5.99
N ILE A 62 -7.54 10.71 -4.66
CA ILE A 62 -6.41 10.19 -3.88
C ILE A 62 -6.00 8.79 -4.36
N LYS A 63 -6.98 7.91 -4.64
CA LYS A 63 -6.72 6.56 -5.16
C LYS A 63 -6.00 6.60 -6.52
N ILE A 64 -6.46 7.43 -7.45
CA ILE A 64 -5.85 7.56 -8.76
C ILE A 64 -4.44 8.16 -8.66
N ASP A 65 -4.24 9.20 -7.85
CA ASP A 65 -2.92 9.81 -7.64
C ASP A 65 -1.92 8.83 -7.05
N THR A 66 -2.34 8.11 -6.01
CA THR A 66 -1.50 7.12 -5.32
C THR A 66 -1.11 5.99 -6.28
N TYR A 67 -2.05 5.53 -7.12
CA TYR A 67 -1.77 4.56 -8.18
C TYR A 67 -0.76 5.08 -9.20
N ILE A 68 -0.93 6.30 -9.72
CA ILE A 68 -0.03 6.89 -10.72
C ILE A 68 1.37 7.09 -10.12
N ALA A 69 1.46 7.60 -8.88
CA ALA A 69 2.74 7.78 -8.18
C ALA A 69 3.47 6.45 -7.97
N TYR A 70 2.76 5.39 -7.58
CA TYR A 70 3.35 4.06 -7.44
C TYR A 70 3.79 3.48 -8.78
N ALA A 71 2.96 3.58 -9.82
CA ALA A 71 3.27 3.05 -11.14
C ALA A 71 4.51 3.74 -11.75
N THR A 72 4.60 5.06 -11.64
CA THR A 72 5.74 5.85 -12.16
C THR A 72 7.05 5.50 -11.44
N SER A 73 7.05 5.46 -10.11
CA SER A 73 8.24 5.05 -9.33
C SER A 73 8.68 3.62 -9.65
N THR A 74 7.73 2.69 -9.83
CA THR A 74 8.04 1.30 -10.16
C THR A 74 8.56 1.16 -11.60
N LEU A 75 7.99 1.87 -12.57
CA LEU A 75 8.45 1.88 -13.95
C LEU A 75 9.86 2.45 -14.07
N TYR A 76 10.17 3.51 -13.33
CA TYR A 76 11.52 4.06 -13.31
C TYR A 76 12.52 3.09 -12.68
N TRP A 77 12.14 2.40 -11.61
CA TRP A 77 12.94 1.33 -11.02
C TRP A 77 13.20 0.17 -12.01
N MET A 78 12.16 -0.28 -12.73
CA MET A 78 12.29 -1.31 -13.79
C MET A 78 13.22 -0.86 -14.91
N HIS A 79 13.11 0.39 -15.35
CA HIS A 79 13.98 0.97 -16.37
C HIS A 79 15.46 0.96 -15.96
N LEU A 80 15.76 1.31 -14.70
CA LEU A 80 17.13 1.23 -14.17
C LEU A 80 17.64 -0.22 -14.12
N LYS A 81 16.78 -1.18 -13.75
CA LYS A 81 17.12 -2.61 -13.77
C LYS A 81 17.47 -3.08 -15.17
N LEU A 82 16.68 -2.70 -16.18
CA LEU A 82 16.91 -3.07 -17.58
C LEU A 82 18.21 -2.48 -18.14
N LYS A 83 18.59 -1.29 -17.69
CA LYS A 83 19.89 -0.68 -18.03
C LYS A 83 21.09 -1.31 -17.32
N GLY A 84 20.86 -2.25 -16.38
CA GLY A 84 21.93 -2.86 -15.59
C GLY A 84 22.55 -1.93 -14.54
N VAL A 85 21.84 -0.87 -14.13
CA VAL A 85 22.33 0.05 -13.10
C VAL A 85 22.21 -0.59 -11.72
N ASP A 86 23.23 -0.46 -10.87
CA ASP A 86 23.15 -0.88 -9.46
C ASP A 86 22.19 0.06 -8.70
N ILE A 87 21.10 -0.51 -8.22
CA ILE A 87 20.02 0.23 -7.56
C ILE A 87 20.21 0.28 -6.05
N SER A 88 21.12 -0.51 -5.48
CA SER A 88 21.30 -0.63 -4.03
C SER A 88 21.63 0.71 -3.36
N LYS A 89 22.26 1.63 -4.10
CA LYS A 89 22.61 2.98 -3.66
C LYS A 89 21.76 4.08 -4.31
N HIS A 90 20.81 3.73 -5.17
CA HIS A 90 20.02 4.71 -5.92
C HIS A 90 18.84 5.20 -5.07
N TYR A 91 18.59 6.51 -5.07
CA TYR A 91 17.50 7.15 -4.31
C TYR A 91 16.09 6.65 -4.66
N ILE A 92 15.95 5.89 -5.76
CA ILE A 92 14.65 5.43 -6.27
C ILE A 92 14.02 4.43 -5.30
N LEU A 93 14.84 3.72 -4.51
CA LEU A 93 14.34 2.84 -3.48
C LEU A 93 13.57 3.61 -2.40
N HIS A 94 13.99 4.83 -2.07
CA HIS A 94 13.27 5.70 -1.13
C HIS A 94 11.94 6.17 -1.72
N ASP A 95 11.92 6.59 -2.99
CA ASP A 95 10.68 7.01 -3.66
C ASP A 95 9.68 5.86 -3.82
N LEU A 96 10.19 4.66 -4.14
CA LEU A 96 9.38 3.45 -4.21
C LEU A 96 8.83 3.06 -2.84
N ALA A 97 9.64 3.15 -1.78
CA ALA A 97 9.18 2.90 -0.41
C ALA A 97 8.09 3.91 -0.01
N ARG A 98 8.30 5.20 -0.28
CA ARG A 98 7.31 6.25 -0.03
C ARG A 98 5.99 6.00 -0.75
N ALA A 99 6.04 5.60 -2.02
CA ALA A 99 4.84 5.27 -2.78
C ALA A 99 4.10 4.04 -2.21
N LYS A 100 4.83 3.04 -1.72
CA LYS A 100 4.25 1.89 -1.01
C LYS A 100 3.59 2.30 0.31
N ASP A 101 4.21 3.20 1.07
CA ASP A 101 3.64 3.71 2.32
C ASP A 101 2.33 4.46 2.08
N CYS A 102 2.23 5.22 0.97
CA CYS A 102 0.98 5.86 0.56
C CYS A 102 -0.13 4.83 0.26
N LEU A 103 0.19 3.74 -0.45
CA LEU A 103 -0.77 2.66 -0.70
C LEU A 103 -1.20 1.93 0.58
N ALA A 104 -0.26 1.67 1.49
CA ALA A 104 -0.54 1.04 2.77
C ALA A 104 -1.51 1.89 3.61
N ARG A 105 -1.29 3.21 3.64
CA ARG A 105 -2.17 4.16 4.30
C ARG A 105 -3.57 4.22 3.69
N ASP A 106 -3.70 4.23 2.36
CA ASP A 106 -5.02 4.17 1.71
C ASP A 106 -5.77 2.88 2.09
N LYS A 107 -5.04 1.75 2.16
CA LYS A 107 -5.62 0.49 2.62
C LYS A 107 -6.11 0.58 4.07
N GLU A 108 -5.30 1.08 4.99
CA GLU A 108 -5.69 1.26 6.40
C GLU A 108 -6.93 2.14 6.56
N LEU A 109 -7.03 3.22 5.78
CA LEU A 109 -8.20 4.10 5.78
C LEU A 109 -9.45 3.40 5.25
N ASN A 110 -9.33 2.62 4.18
CA ASN A 110 -10.45 1.86 3.63
C ASN A 110 -10.90 0.74 4.59
N ASP A 111 -9.95 0.03 5.21
CA ASP A 111 -10.22 -0.99 6.21
C ASP A 111 -10.93 -0.38 7.43
N SER A 112 -10.46 0.78 7.90
CA SER A 112 -11.09 1.54 8.99
C SER A 112 -12.53 1.95 8.66
N LYS A 113 -12.81 2.40 7.43
CA LYS A 113 -14.18 2.73 6.99
C LYS A 113 -15.10 1.50 6.94
N SER A 114 -14.55 0.32 6.69
CA SER A 114 -15.31 -0.94 6.62
C SER A 114 -15.54 -1.59 8.00
N MET A 115 -14.84 -1.08 9.03
CA MET A 115 -14.88 -1.67 10.36
C MET A 115 -16.25 -1.45 11.02
N GLN A 116 -16.76 -2.49 11.68
CA GLN A 116 -18.00 -2.38 12.44
C GLN A 116 -17.77 -1.48 13.65
N HIS A 117 -18.51 -0.37 13.72
CA HIS A 117 -18.47 0.53 14.87
C HIS A 117 -19.35 0.00 15.98
N LEU A 118 -18.84 0.08 17.22
CA LEU A 118 -19.63 -0.23 18.41
C LEU A 118 -20.75 0.81 18.54
N ASP A 119 -21.99 0.36 18.75
CA ASP A 119 -23.09 1.26 19.05
C ASP A 119 -22.86 1.90 20.43
N ILE A 120 -22.47 3.17 20.42
CA ILE A 120 -22.16 3.94 21.62
C ILE A 120 -23.39 4.02 22.53
N GLN A 121 -24.60 4.14 21.98
CA GLN A 121 -25.82 4.20 22.79
C GLN A 121 -26.11 2.86 23.46
N ALA A 122 -26.00 1.75 22.73
CA ALA A 122 -26.15 0.42 23.33
C ALA A 122 -25.07 0.18 24.40
N THR A 123 -23.83 0.57 24.12
CA THR A 123 -22.71 0.47 25.06
C THR A 123 -22.95 1.28 26.34
N GLN A 124 -23.44 2.51 26.22
CA GLN A 124 -23.83 3.33 27.37
C GLN A 124 -24.92 2.65 28.21
N ARG A 125 -25.92 2.02 27.58
CA ARG A 125 -26.95 1.25 28.31
C ARG A 125 -26.35 0.04 29.02
N PHE A 126 -25.45 -0.70 28.36
CA PHE A 126 -24.75 -1.83 28.98
C PHE A 126 -23.90 -1.41 30.18
N ILE A 127 -23.13 -0.33 30.03
CA ILE A 127 -22.32 0.23 31.12
C ILE A 127 -23.22 0.72 32.25
N ALA A 128 -24.26 1.50 31.96
CA ALA A 128 -25.17 2.01 32.99
C ALA A 128 -25.88 0.88 33.75
N ARG A 129 -26.32 -0.18 33.06
CA ARG A 129 -26.93 -1.37 33.70
C ARG A 129 -25.91 -2.21 34.46
N GLY A 130 -24.68 -2.31 33.96
CA GLY A 130 -23.58 -3.01 34.64
C GLY A 130 -23.04 -2.26 35.86
N LEU A 131 -23.09 -0.93 35.84
CA LEU A 131 -22.66 -0.04 36.92
C LEU A 131 -23.78 0.33 37.90
N HIS A 132 -25.04 -0.02 37.60
CA HIS A 132 -26.17 0.18 38.52
C HIS A 132 -26.00 -0.74 39.75
N THR A 133 -25.13 -0.29 40.65
CA THR A 133 -25.00 -0.58 42.07
C THR A 133 -25.65 -1.86 42.53
N ARG A 134 -24.83 -2.91 42.54
CA ARG A 134 -24.93 -3.98 43.52
C ARG A 134 -24.54 -3.39 44.87
N PHE A 135 -25.51 -2.89 45.63
CA PHE A 135 -25.22 -2.55 47.02
C PHE A 135 -24.89 -3.85 47.74
N VAL A 136 -23.76 -3.87 48.43
CA VAL A 136 -23.32 -5.03 49.18
C VAL A 136 -23.46 -4.69 50.65
N ASP A 137 -24.29 -5.43 51.37
CA ASP A 137 -24.38 -5.29 52.82
C ASP A 137 -23.03 -5.64 53.48
N MET A 138 -22.84 -5.27 54.75
CA MET A 138 -21.65 -5.55 55.57
C MET A 138 -21.26 -7.04 55.59
N ASN A 139 -22.20 -7.94 55.26
CA ASN A 139 -22.00 -9.39 55.18
C ASN A 139 -21.57 -9.89 53.78
N GLY A 140 -21.31 -9.01 52.81
CA GLY A 140 -20.92 -9.40 51.45
C GLY A 140 -22.09 -9.83 50.55
N VAL A 141 -23.34 -9.64 51.00
CA VAL A 141 -24.55 -10.06 50.29
C VAL A 141 -25.10 -8.94 49.42
N MET A 142 -25.55 -9.29 48.22
CA MET A 142 -26.15 -8.35 47.27
C MET A 142 -27.55 -7.94 47.71
N VAL A 143 -27.74 -6.64 47.87
CA VAL A 143 -28.98 -6.03 48.37
C VAL A 143 -29.38 -4.83 47.52
N THR A 144 -30.65 -4.43 47.61
CA THR A 144 -31.13 -3.21 46.94
C THR A 144 -30.67 -1.96 47.69
N GLU A 145 -30.75 -0.79 47.06
CA GLU A 145 -30.35 0.49 47.66
C GLU A 145 -31.05 0.77 49.00
N GLU A 146 -32.36 0.50 49.05
CA GLU A 146 -33.16 0.70 50.25
C GLU A 146 -32.75 -0.23 51.39
N GLN A 147 -32.38 -1.47 51.08
CA GLN A 147 -31.92 -2.45 52.06
C GLN A 147 -30.55 -2.09 52.61
N TYR A 148 -29.63 -1.63 51.75
CA TYR A 148 -28.31 -1.17 52.16
C TYR A 148 -28.37 0.07 53.06
N ARG A 149 -29.23 1.05 52.74
CA ARG A 149 -29.41 2.23 53.58
C ARG A 149 -29.97 1.88 54.96
N LYS A 150 -30.91 0.92 55.04
CA LYS A 150 -31.42 0.41 56.31
C LYS A 150 -30.35 -0.30 57.14
N SER A 151 -29.45 -1.06 56.53
CA SER A 151 -28.38 -1.75 57.28
C SER A 151 -27.31 -0.79 57.83
N LEU A 152 -27.06 0.33 57.13
CA LEU A 152 -26.22 1.42 57.65
C LEU A 152 -26.83 2.11 58.88
N ASP A 153 -28.15 2.29 58.90
CA ASP A 153 -28.85 2.95 60.00
C ASP A 153 -29.02 2.03 61.23
N GLN A 154 -29.05 0.71 61.05
CA GLN A 154 -29.13 -0.28 62.14
C GLN A 154 -27.81 -0.54 62.86
N ASN A 155 -26.67 -0.18 62.26
CA ASN A 155 -25.32 -0.38 62.81
C ASN A 155 -24.68 0.89 63.39
N LYS A 156 -25.45 1.98 63.56
CA LYS A 156 -25.06 3.17 64.33
C LYS A 156 -25.57 3.06 65.76
#